data_AF-A0A519L2F2-F1
#
_entry.id   AF-A0A519L2F2-F1
#
_cell.length_a   1.000
_cell.length_b   1.000
_cell.length_c   1.000
_cell.angle_alpha   90.00
_cell.angle_beta   90.00
_cell.angle_gamma   90.00
#
_symmetry.space_group_name_H-M   'P 1'
#
loop_
_entity.id
_entity.type
_entity.pdbx_description
1 polymer ?
#
loop_
_entity_poly.entity_id
_entity_poly.type
_entity_poly.pdbx_seq_one_letter_code
_entity_poly.pdbx_strand_id
1 'polypeptide(L)' 'LKEINTEHKYISKINSRGKAANSDHYFFTEKGVPAFFIYTQGGPSAYHDVFDKPETLPLNEYNDLFKLIVDFNKKLMN' A
#
# COMPACT_ATOMS: atom_id res chain seq x y z
N LEU A 1 -5.50 4.94 7.88
CA LEU A 1 -5.90 4.13 6.70
C LEU A 1 -7.24 3.41 6.90
N LYS A 2 -7.39 2.47 7.84
CA LYS A 2 -8.65 1.69 8.00
C LYS A 2 -9.90 2.56 8.16
N GLU A 3 -9.87 3.55 9.05
CA GLU A 3 -11.00 4.47 9.27
C GLU A 3 -11.42 5.21 7.99
N ILE A 4 -10.45 5.81 7.30
CA ILE A 4 -10.66 6.54 6.04
C ILE A 4 -11.23 5.62 4.97
N ASN A 5 -10.74 4.39 4.89
CA ASN A 5 -11.27 3.41 3.96
C ASN A 5 -12.67 2.91 4.33
N THR A 6 -13.03 2.87 5.62
CA THR A 6 -14.41 2.57 6.05
C THR A 6 -15.37 3.67 5.62
N GLU A 7 -14.95 4.93 5.68
CA GLU A 7 -15.74 6.10 5.28
C GLU A 7 -15.92 6.19 3.76
N HIS A 8 -14.82 6.16 3.02
CA HIS A 8 -14.85 6.42 1.57
C HIS A 8 -14.90 5.17 0.70
N LYS A 9 -14.61 3.99 1.25
CA LYS A 9 -14.61 2.69 0.55
C LYS A 9 -13.71 2.66 -0.70
N TYR A 10 -12.55 3.32 -0.64
CA TYR A 10 -11.60 3.40 -1.75
C TYR A 10 -11.07 2.03 -2.18
N ILE A 11 -10.65 1.19 -1.23
CA ILE A 11 -10.12 -0.14 -1.51
C ILE A 11 -11.03 -1.20 -0.89
N SER A 12 -11.28 -2.29 -1.63
CA SER A 12 -12.19 -3.37 -1.21
C SER A 12 -11.83 -4.00 0.15
N LYS A 13 -10.53 -4.15 0.45
CA LYS A 13 -10.05 -4.74 1.71
C LYS A 13 -8.64 -4.27 2.07
N ILE A 14 -8.42 -4.04 3.36
CA ILE A 14 -7.09 -3.78 3.94
C ILE A 14 -6.76 -4.89 4.94
N ASN A 15 -5.76 -5.70 4.60
CA ASN A 15 -5.27 -6.76 5.48
C ASN A 15 -4.01 -6.30 6.23
N SER A 16 -3.95 -6.55 7.54
CA SER A 16 -2.72 -6.35 8.32
C SER A 16 -1.85 -7.60 8.21
N ARG A 17 -0.53 -7.41 8.12
CA ARG A 17 0.46 -8.48 8.15
C ARG A 17 1.40 -8.30 9.35
N GLY A 18 1.99 -9.41 9.79
CA GLY A 18 3.06 -9.37 10.78
C GLY A 18 4.31 -8.67 10.25
N LYS A 19 5.17 -8.24 11.17
CA LYS A 19 6.46 -7.61 10.86
C LYS A 19 7.36 -8.59 10.10
N ALA A 20 8.06 -8.10 9.07
CA ALA A 20 9.01 -8.88 8.28
C ALA A 20 10.17 -8.00 7.80
N ALA A 21 11.37 -8.58 7.69
CA ALA A 21 12.59 -7.91 7.23
C ALA A 21 12.76 -8.03 5.70
N ASN A 22 11.76 -7.59 4.94
CA ASN A 22 11.65 -7.86 3.49
C ASN A 22 11.55 -6.59 2.62
N SER A 23 11.87 -5.43 3.18
CA SER A 23 11.91 -4.15 2.46
C SER A 23 12.67 -3.11 3.30
N ASP A 24 13.07 -2.01 2.67
CA ASP A 24 13.96 -0.97 3.22
C ASP A 24 13.49 -0.38 4.55
N HIS A 25 12.16 -0.34 4.77
CA HIS A 25 11.55 0.20 5.99
C HIS A 25 11.99 -0.54 7.27
N TYR A 26 12.44 -1.79 7.18
CA TYR A 26 12.65 -2.67 8.34
C TYR A 26 13.56 -2.04 9.41
N PHE A 27 14.78 -1.64 9.05
CA PHE A 27 15.74 -1.09 10.02
C PHE A 27 15.29 0.24 10.63
N PHE A 28 14.50 1.04 9.91
CA PHE A 28 13.89 2.26 10.45
C PHE A 28 12.87 1.92 11.54
N THR A 29 12.02 0.92 11.30
CA THR A 29 11.06 0.47 12.33
C THR A 29 11.72 -0.14 13.55
N GLU A 30 12.86 -0.84 13.41
CA GLU A 30 13.66 -1.33 14.55
C GLU A 30 14.23 -0.20 15.41
N LYS A 31 14.38 1.00 14.84
CA LYS A 31 14.84 2.20 15.54
C LYS A 31 13.69 3.09 16.04
N GLY A 32 12.45 2.62 15.97
CA GLY A 32 11.28 3.35 16.46
C GLY A 32 10.72 4.41 15.51
N VAL A 33 11.21 4.48 14.27
CA VAL A 33 10.63 5.36 13.25
C VAL A 33 9.23 4.83 12.87
N PRO A 34 8.15 5.61 13.01
CA PRO A 34 6.83 5.20 12.57
C PRO A 34 6.82 4.99 11.05
N ALA A 35 6.43 3.80 10.60
CA ALA A 35 6.33 3.49 9.18
C ALA A 35 5.16 2.54 8.92
N PHE A 36 4.67 2.58 7.69
CA PHE A 36 3.78 1.57 7.13
C PHE A 36 4.37 1.07 5.81
N PHE A 37 4.49 -0.25 5.68
CA PHE A 37 4.86 -0.91 4.43
C PHE A 37 3.59 -1.44 3.76
N ILE A 38 3.35 -1.01 2.53
CA ILE A 38 2.11 -1.31 1.79
C ILE A 38 2.44 -1.85 0.41
N TYR A 39 1.61 -2.77 -0.05
CA TYR A 39 1.58 -3.27 -1.43
C TYR A 39 0.16 -3.75 -1.74
N THR A 40 -0.26 -3.61 -2.99
CA THR A 40 -1.56 -4.09 -3.44
C THR A 40 -1.52 -5.60 -3.69
N GLN A 41 -2.64 -6.28 -3.44
CA GLN A 41 -2.81 -7.68 -3.80
C GLN A 41 -3.65 -7.79 -5.06
N GLY A 42 -3.43 -8.85 -5.85
CA GLY A 42 -4.04 -9.02 -7.17
C GLY A 42 -3.14 -8.52 -8.30
N GLY A 43 -3.65 -8.56 -9.52
CA GLY A 43 -2.86 -8.27 -10.72
C GLY A 43 -1.93 -9.42 -11.14
N PRO A 44 -1.03 -9.17 -12.12
CA PRO A 44 -0.08 -10.16 -12.62
C PRO A 44 0.86 -10.69 -11.52
N SER A 45 1.25 -11.96 -11.59
CA SER A 45 2.15 -12.60 -10.62
C SER A 45 3.64 -12.41 -10.94
N ALA A 46 3.98 -11.59 -11.94
CA ALA A 46 5.31 -11.50 -12.53
C ALA A 46 6.34 -10.74 -11.68
N TYR A 47 6.32 -10.87 -10.35
CA TYR A 47 7.31 -10.24 -9.48
C TYR A 47 8.69 -10.87 -9.67
N HIS A 48 9.72 -10.05 -9.96
CA HIS A 48 11.08 -10.49 -10.32
C HIS A 48 11.13 -11.41 -11.55
N ASP A 49 10.23 -11.21 -12.50
CA ASP A 49 10.11 -12.04 -13.70
C ASP A 49 10.19 -11.18 -14.98
N VAL A 50 10.64 -11.78 -16.10
CA VAL A 50 10.77 -11.10 -17.41
C VAL A 50 9.43 -10.68 -18.02
N PHE A 51 8.32 -11.17 -17.49
CA PHE A 51 6.97 -10.77 -17.84
C PHE A 51 6.44 -9.59 -16.99
N ASP A 52 7.25 -9.03 -16.08
CA ASP A 52 6.94 -7.74 -15.43
C ASP A 52 7.04 -6.61 -16.45
N LYS A 53 5.92 -6.34 -17.11
CA LYS A 53 5.84 -5.46 -18.27
C LYS A 53 4.77 -4.41 -18.08
N PRO A 54 5.03 -3.15 -18.47
CA PRO A 54 4.11 -2.05 -18.24
C PRO A 54 2.73 -2.30 -18.89
N GLU A 55 2.68 -2.99 -20.04
CA GLU A 55 1.43 -3.28 -20.75
C GLU A 55 0.52 -4.27 -20.00
N THR A 56 1.04 -4.98 -19.00
CA THR A 56 0.28 -5.95 -18.20
C THR A 56 -0.28 -5.35 -16.91
N LEU A 57 0.11 -4.12 -16.56
CA LEU A 57 -0.31 -3.46 -15.33
C LEU A 57 -1.76 -2.96 -15.48
N PRO A 58 -2.71 -3.41 -14.62
CA PRO A 58 -4.10 -3.03 -14.78
C PRO A 58 -4.38 -1.57 -14.41
N LEU A 59 -3.60 -0.99 -13.47
CA LEU A 59 -3.67 0.41 -12.97
C LEU A 59 -5.07 0.92 -12.53
N ASN A 60 -6.09 0.08 -12.54
CA ASN A 60 -7.48 0.40 -12.23
C ASN A 60 -7.68 0.87 -10.78
N GLU A 61 -6.89 0.37 -9.84
CA GLU A 61 -6.98 0.74 -8.41
C GLU A 61 -6.02 1.89 -8.02
N TYR A 62 -5.19 2.39 -8.96
CA TYR A 62 -4.19 3.41 -8.65
C TYR A 62 -4.83 4.67 -8.07
N ASN A 63 -5.89 5.17 -8.70
CA ASN A 63 -6.55 6.41 -8.28
C ASN A 63 -7.17 6.29 -6.89
N ASP A 64 -7.70 5.13 -6.52
CA ASP A 64 -8.34 4.92 -5.23
C ASP A 64 -7.31 4.71 -4.13
N LEU A 65 -6.21 4.00 -4.41
CA LEU A 65 -5.06 3.96 -3.52
C LEU A 65 -4.48 5.36 -3.29
N PHE A 66 -4.34 6.16 -4.35
CA PHE A 66 -3.85 7.53 -4.26
C PHE A 66 -4.72 8.39 -3.32
N LYS A 67 -6.05 8.38 -3.52
CA LYS A 67 -6.98 9.12 -2.63
C LYS A 67 -6.85 8.68 -1.18
N LEU A 68 -6.80 7.36 -0.93
CA LEU A 68 -6.66 6.81 0.43
C LEU A 68 -5.41 7.33 1.15
N ILE A 69 -4.27 7.41 0.46
CA ILE A 69 -3.03 7.92 1.04
C ILE A 69 -3.08 9.44 1.24
N VAL A 70 -3.62 10.18 0.27
CA VAL A 70 -3.76 11.64 0.37
C VAL A 70 -4.67 12.03 1.53
N ASP A 71 -5.83 11.39 1.68
CA ASP A 71 -6.74 11.71 2.78
C ASP A 71 -6.21 11.23 4.12
N PHE A 72 -5.42 10.15 4.15
CA PHE A 72 -4.65 9.78 5.34
C PHE A 72 -3.67 10.88 5.75
N ASN A 73 -2.92 11.43 4.80
CA ASN A 73 -2.01 12.52 5.10
C ASN A 73 -2.77 13.77 5.58
N LYS A 74 -3.89 14.14 4.93
CA LYS A 74 -4.73 15.26 5.40
C LYS A 74 -5.21 15.05 6.84
N LYS A 75 -5.72 13.86 7.16
CA LYS A 75 -6.19 13.53 8.51
C LYS A 75 -5.05 13.54 9.55
N LEU A 76 -3.84 13.19 9.15
CA LEU A 76 -2.67 13.18 10.04
C LEU A 76 -2.12 14.60 10.32
N MET A 77 -2.25 15.51 9.36
CA MET A 77 -1.73 16.88 9.45
C MET A 77 -2.73 17.89 10.06
N ASN A 78 -4.00 17.48 10.21
CA ASN A 78 -5.05 18.25 10.89
C ASN A 78 -5.09 17.92 12.38
#